data_AF-A0A3N0A2D7-F1
#
_entry.id   AF-A0A3N0A2D7-F1
#
_cell.length_a   1.000
_cell.length_b   1.000
_cell.length_c   1.000
_cell.angle_alpha   90.00
_cell.angle_beta   90.00
_cell.angle_gamma   90.00
#
_symmetry.space_group_name_H-M   'P 1'
#
loop_
_entity.id
_entity.type
_entity.pdbx_description
1 polymer ?
#
loop_
_entity_poly.entity_id
_entity_poly.type
_entity_poly.pdbx_seq_one_letter_code
_entity_poly.pdbx_strand_id
1 'polypeptide(L)' 'MVAKAQSKEILVKSGDTFPETGVYSYARHANNDNKNCHVTPNASMGISYLKGGFVPKLGSCPHEIYWKLEFVY' A
#
# COMPACT_ATOMS: atom_id res chain seq x y z
N MET A 1 24.88 -20.67 6.89
CA MET A 1 24.81 -19.21 6.74
C MET A 1 23.43 -18.89 6.20
N VAL A 2 22.51 -18.40 7.03
CA VAL A 2 21.14 -18.10 6.60
C VAL A 2 21.17 -16.77 5.86
N ALA A 3 20.92 -16.79 4.55
CA ALA A 3 20.75 -15.59 3.77
C ALA A 3 19.56 -14.81 4.37
N LYS A 4 19.86 -13.70 5.04
CA LYS A 4 18.87 -12.69 5.40
C LYS A 4 18.37 -12.13 4.06
N ALA A 5 17.27 -12.67 3.54
CA ALA A 5 16.49 -11.98 2.52
C ALA A 5 16.09 -10.64 3.16
N GLN A 6 16.78 -9.55 2.78
CA GLN A 6 16.24 -8.22 2.98
C GLN A 6 15.02 -8.15 2.08
N SER A 7 13.86 -8.55 2.62
CA SER A 7 12.57 -8.20 2.04
C SER A 7 12.48 -6.68 2.12
N LYS A 8 12.93 -6.01 1.06
CA LYS A 8 12.81 -4.57 0.90
C LYS A 8 11.30 -4.30 0.82
N GLU A 9 10.71 -3.91 1.95
CA GLU A 9 9.30 -3.55 2.02
C GLU A 9 9.07 -2.35 1.09
N ILE A 10 8.35 -2.56 -0.01
CA ILE A 10 8.01 -1.50 -0.95
C ILE A 10 6.74 -0.85 -0.44
N LEU A 11 6.90 0.35 0.13
CA LEU A 11 5.81 1.22 0.51
C LEU A 11 5.60 2.28 -0.57
N VAL A 12 4.36 2.41 -1.04
CA VAL A 12 3.97 3.35 -2.09
C VAL A 12 2.93 4.31 -1.54
N LYS A 13 3.15 5.60 -1.71
CA LYS A 13 2.26 6.63 -1.16
C LYS A 13 1.04 6.80 -2.07
N SER A 14 -0.14 7.00 -1.48
CA SER A 14 -1.34 7.39 -2.22
C SER A 14 -1.12 8.69 -2.98
N GLY A 15 -1.47 8.72 -4.26
CA GLY A 15 -1.16 9.82 -5.17
C GLY A 15 0.06 9.58 -6.06
N ASP A 16 0.96 8.67 -5.68
CA ASP A 16 2.05 8.23 -6.54
C ASP A 16 1.57 7.17 -7.55
N THR A 17 2.49 6.64 -8.35
CA THR A 17 2.26 5.51 -9.24
C THR A 17 2.82 4.21 -8.67
N PHE A 18 2.12 3.09 -8.87
CA PHE A 18 2.65 1.78 -8.48
C PHE A 18 3.93 1.45 -9.27
N PRO A 19 5.03 1.09 -8.59
CA PRO A 19 6.30 0.80 -9.24
C PRO A 19 6.29 -0.56 -9.97
N GLU A 20 5.45 -1.50 -9.52
CA GLU A 20 5.35 -2.85 -10.07
C GLU A 20 3.88 -3.32 -10.14
N THR A 21 3.63 -4.33 -10.96
CA THR A 21 2.34 -5.02 -10.99
C THR A 21 2.32 -6.05 -9.86
N GLY A 22 1.29 -6.02 -9.02
CA GLY A 22 1.28 -6.85 -7.82
C GLY A 22 0.08 -6.64 -6.91
N VAL A 23 0.08 -7.36 -5.80
CA VAL A 23 -0.90 -7.23 -4.71
C VAL A 23 -0.37 -6.23 -3.70
N TYR A 24 -1.14 -5.16 -3.47
CA TYR A 24 -0.82 -4.13 -2.48
C TYR A 24 -1.86 -4.10 -1.36
N SER A 25 -1.40 -4.11 -0.12
CA SER A 25 -2.21 -3.99 1.10
C SER A 25 -2.06 -2.60 1.72
N TYR A 26 -3.03 -2.17 2.52
CA TYR A 26 -2.90 -0.99 3.35
C TYR A 26 -1.79 -1.22 4.39
N ALA A 27 -0.82 -0.30 4.47
CA ALA A 27 0.26 -0.36 5.44
C ALA A 27 0.00 0.57 6.63
N ARG A 28 -0.07 1.88 6.37
CA ARG A 28 -0.20 2.91 7.41
C ARG A 28 -0.59 4.27 6.83
N HIS A 29 -1.03 5.18 7.70
CA HIS A 29 -1.16 6.60 7.37
C HIS A 29 0.21 7.28 7.36
N ALA A 30 0.44 8.21 6.43
CA ALA A 30 1.72 8.91 6.32
C ALA A 30 1.99 9.84 7.52
N ASN A 31 0.95 10.48 8.05
CA ASN A 31 1.06 11.46 9.14
C ASN A 31 0.67 10.91 10.51
N ASN A 32 0.58 9.58 10.65
CA ASN A 32 0.12 8.90 11.86
C ASN A 32 -1.27 9.34 12.38
N ASP A 33 -2.02 10.06 11.56
CA ASP A 33 -3.39 10.49 11.83
C ASP A 33 -4.36 9.51 11.18
N ASN A 34 -4.93 8.65 12.01
CA ASN A 34 -5.90 7.62 11.61
C ASN A 34 -7.33 7.98 12.04
N LYS A 35 -7.55 9.20 12.58
CA LYS A 35 -8.87 9.60 13.06
C LYS A 35 -9.84 9.65 11.88
N ASN A 36 -10.99 8.99 12.04
CA ASN A 36 -12.08 8.92 11.05
C ASN A 36 -11.73 8.26 9.71
N CYS A 37 -10.63 7.50 9.63
CA CYS A 37 -10.32 6.73 8.42
C CYS A 37 -10.82 5.29 8.54
N HIS A 38 -11.69 4.90 7.60
CA HIS A 38 -12.17 3.53 7.50
C HIS A 38 -11.28 2.77 6.52
N VAL A 39 -10.51 1.81 7.04
CA VAL A 39 -9.76 0.86 6.22
C VAL A 39 -10.70 -0.30 5.91
N THR A 40 -11.06 -0.47 4.64
CA THR A 40 -11.93 -1.59 4.23
C THR A 40 -11.18 -2.92 4.41
N PRO A 41 -11.88 -4.02 4.73
CA PRO A 41 -11.24 -5.34 4.84
C PRO A 41 -10.43 -5.71 3.60
N ASN A 42 -10.93 -5.39 2.41
CA ASN A 42 -10.23 -5.63 1.15
C ASN A 42 -8.91 -4.85 1.04
N ALA A 43 -8.86 -3.60 1.51
CA ALA A 43 -7.61 -2.83 1.51
C ALA A 43 -6.57 -3.49 2.42
N SER A 44 -6.96 -4.06 3.57
CA SER A 44 -6.06 -4.79 4.46
C SER A 44 -5.63 -6.16 3.92
N MET A 45 -6.53 -6.86 3.21
CA MET A 45 -6.23 -8.18 2.64
C MET A 45 -5.33 -8.13 1.40
N GLY A 46 -5.29 -6.98 0.71
CA GLY A 46 -4.50 -6.78 -0.49
C GLY A 46 -5.36 -6.72 -1.75
N ILE A 47 -5.02 -5.81 -2.64
CA ILE A 47 -5.72 -5.56 -3.91
C ILE A 47 -4.68 -5.58 -5.03
N SER A 48 -5.01 -6.23 -6.15
CA SER A 48 -4.14 -6.27 -7.32
C SER A 48 -4.15 -4.93 -8.06
N TYR A 49 -2.97 -4.38 -8.30
CA TYR A 49 -2.77 -3.17 -9.09
C TYR A 49 -1.72 -3.39 -10.18
N LEU A 50 -1.85 -2.62 -11.25
CA LEU A 50 -0.92 -2.62 -12.37
C LEU A 50 0.17 -1.55 -12.17
N LYS A 51 1.38 -1.87 -12.63
CA LYS A 51 2.48 -0.92 -12.74
C LYS A 51 2.06 0.35 -13.47
N GLY A 52 2.45 1.50 -12.95
CA GLY A 52 2.11 2.82 -13.49
C GLY A 52 0.70 3.30 -13.17
N GLY A 53 -0.15 2.46 -12.55
CA GLY A 53 -1.45 2.88 -12.05
C GLY A 53 -1.33 3.84 -10.86
N PHE A 54 -2.29 4.76 -10.73
CA PHE A 54 -2.33 5.67 -9.58
C PHE A 54 -2.68 4.92 -8.31
N VAL A 55 -1.91 5.19 -7.26
CA VAL A 55 -2.13 4.60 -5.94
C VAL A 55 -3.32 5.29 -5.28
N PRO A 56 -4.41 4.57 -4.98
CA PRO A 56 -5.63 5.19 -4.49
C PRO A 56 -5.47 5.66 -3.03
N LYS A 57 -6.25 6.67 -2.68
CA LYS A 57 -6.57 6.94 -1.27
C LYS A 57 -7.64 5.96 -0.79
N LEU A 58 -7.75 5.76 0.52
CA LEU A 58 -8.93 5.13 1.09
C LEU A 58 -10.13 6.05 0.84
N GLY A 59 -11.21 5.54 0.25
CA GLY A 59 -12.29 6.38 -0.30
C GLY A 59 -12.90 7.38 0.70
N SER A 60 -12.98 7.03 1.99
CA SER A 60 -13.50 7.90 3.04
C SER A 60 -12.41 8.67 3.82
N CYS A 61 -11.14 8.54 3.43
CA CYS A 61 -10.00 9.08 4.16
C CYS A 61 -9.31 10.15 3.30
N PRO A 62 -9.27 11.43 3.72
CA PRO A 62 -8.58 12.48 2.98
C PRO A 62 -7.05 12.36 3.07
N HIS A 63 -6.56 11.60 4.07
CA HIS A 63 -5.15 11.49 4.40
C HIS A 63 -4.34 10.75 3.34
N GLU A 64 -3.06 11.07 3.32
CA GLU A 64 -2.08 10.30 2.58
C GLU A 64 -1.76 9.02 3.33
N ILE A 65 -1.76 7.90 2.61
CA ILE A 65 -1.52 6.58 3.15
C ILE A 65 -0.42 5.89 2.36
N TYR A 66 0.20 4.90 2.97
CA TYR A 66 1.12 3.99 2.32
C TYR A 66 0.44 2.65 2.06
N TRP A 67 0.63 2.16 0.85
CA TRP A 67 0.31 0.80 0.44
C TRP A 67 1.59 -0.02 0.42
N LYS A 68 1.55 -1.23 0.94
CA LYS A 68 2.66 -2.17 0.95
C LYS A 68 2.49 -3.19 -0.17
N LEU A 69 3.53 -3.40 -0.96
CA LEU A 69 3.58 -4.50 -1.90
C LEU A 69 3.78 -5.82 -1.15
N GLU A 70 2.82 -6.71 -1.27
CA GLU A 70 2.87 -8.07 -0.69
C GLU A 70 3.45 -9.07 -1.69
N PHE A 71 2.99 -9.02 -2.95
CA PHE A 71 3.37 -9.96 -4.00
C PHE A 71 3.48 -9.27 -5.36
N VAL A 72 4.49 -9.62 -6.16
CA VAL A 72 4.60 -9.22 -7.58
C VAL A 72 4.05 -10.33 -8.47
N TYR A 73 3.55 -9.95 -9.65
CA TYR A 73 3.18 -10.88 -10.72
C TYR A 73 4.23 -10.92 -11.83
#